data_AF-A0A8H6ABV9-F1
#
_entry.id   AF-A0A8H6ABV9-F1
#
_cell.length_a   1.000
_cell.length_b   1.000
_cell.length_c   1.000
_cell.angle_alpha   90.00
_cell.angle_beta   90.00
_cell.angle_gamma   90.00
#
_symmetry.space_group_name_H-M   'P 1'
#
loop_
_entity.id
_entity.type
_entity.pdbx_description
1 polymer ?
#
loop_
_entity_poly.entity_id
_entity_poly.type
_entity_poly.pdbx_seq_one_letter_code
_entity_poly.pdbx_strand_id
1 'polypeptide(L)'
;MSPEARSNVDHTREETLDELLRVADVVTLHDHLVEDTRSLVGEHELSAMKDSAFLVNCARGGVVNERALLKALEEKRVGGAALDTTETEPPTLVVHGAFLKHDNVIITAHIGGSTKEN
;
A
#
# COMPACT_ATOMS: atom_id res chain seq x y z
N MET A 1 -5.08 13.26 15.67
CA MET A 1 -4.55 12.50 16.84
C MET A 1 -3.74 13.46 17.69
N SER A 2 -3.89 13.44 19.02
CA SER A 2 -3.03 14.28 19.88
C SER A 2 -1.59 13.74 19.86
N PRO A 3 -0.57 14.60 20.05
CA PRO A 3 0.83 14.16 20.17
C PRO A 3 1.05 13.10 21.25
N GLU A 4 0.16 13.03 22.25
CA GLU A 4 0.25 12.10 23.39
C GLU A 4 -0.11 10.65 23.01
N ALA A 5 -0.84 10.42 21.91
CA ALA A 5 -1.32 9.08 21.56
C ALA A 5 -0.20 8.07 21.27
N ARG A 6 1.04 8.53 21.05
CA ARG A 6 2.21 7.70 20.72
C ARG A 6 3.35 7.79 21.74
N SER A 7 3.19 8.54 22.83
CA SER A 7 4.29 8.83 23.77
C SER A 7 4.84 7.60 24.51
N ASN A 8 4.08 6.51 24.56
CA ASN A 8 4.43 5.29 25.29
C ASN A 8 5.01 4.17 24.40
N VAL A 9 5.26 4.44 23.11
CA VAL A 9 5.83 3.45 22.17
C VAL A 9 7.09 4.04 21.57
N ASP A 10 8.17 3.26 21.52
CA ASP A 10 9.38 3.66 20.81
C ASP A 10 9.09 3.74 19.30
N HIS A 11 9.25 4.92 18.73
CA HIS A 11 8.99 5.16 17.31
C HIS A 11 9.76 6.38 16.82
N THR A 12 10.10 6.37 15.53
CA THR A 12 10.55 7.55 14.81
C THR A 12 9.42 8.04 13.91
N ARG A 13 9.13 9.33 13.96
CA ARG A 13 8.18 9.98 13.06
C ARG A 13 8.98 10.80 12.07
N GLU A 14 8.85 10.49 10.80
CA GLU A 14 9.34 11.33 9.72
C GLU A 14 8.40 12.51 9.49
N GLU A 15 8.94 13.65 9.06
CA GLU A 15 8.16 14.87 8.85
C GLU A 15 7.42 14.84 7.51
N THR A 16 7.96 14.11 6.53
CA THR A 16 7.37 13.95 5.21
C THR A 16 7.17 12.48 4.83
N LEU A 17 6.25 12.23 3.90
CA LEU A 17 6.04 10.90 3.32
C LEU A 17 7.30 10.43 2.58
N ASP A 18 7.96 11.30 1.81
CA ASP A 18 9.20 10.99 1.08
C ASP A 18 10.33 10.48 1.99
N GLU A 19 10.52 11.10 3.16
CA GLU A 19 11.52 10.65 4.13
C GLU A 19 11.20 9.25 4.65
N LEU A 20 9.93 8.98 4.97
CA LEU A 20 9.45 7.66 5.39
C LEU A 20 9.68 6.61 4.31
N LEU A 21 9.29 6.90 3.07
CA LEU A 21 9.38 5.96 1.94
C LEU A 21 10.83 5.54 1.64
N ARG A 22 11.80 6.46 1.76
CA ARG A 22 13.21 6.19 1.50
C ARG A 22 13.84 5.23 2.52
N VAL A 23 13.35 5.20 3.76
CA VAL A 23 13.94 4.43 4.84
C VAL A 23 13.19 3.14 5.16
N ALA A 24 11.91 3.03 4.80
CA ALA A 24 11.09 1.88 5.09
C ALA A 24 11.44 0.65 4.22
N ASP A 25 11.53 -0.53 4.84
CA ASP A 25 11.57 -1.82 4.14
C ASP A 25 10.16 -2.39 3.90
N VAL A 26 9.19 -1.95 4.70
CA VAL A 26 7.77 -2.27 4.54
C VAL A 26 6.97 -1.00 4.79
N VAL A 27 6.08 -0.66 3.86
CA VAL A 27 5.13 0.45 3.97
C VAL A 27 3.73 -0.14 4.08
N THR A 28 3.00 0.16 5.15
CA THR A 28 1.60 -0.26 5.34
C THR A 28 0.69 0.96 5.41
N LEU A 29 -0.43 0.90 4.69
CA LEU A 29 -1.38 1.99 4.58
C LEU A 29 -2.57 1.77 5.51
N HIS A 30 -2.97 2.85 6.19
CA HIS A 30 -4.08 2.85 7.16
C HIS A 30 -4.95 4.11 7.01
N ASP A 31 -5.02 4.64 5.80
CA ASP A 31 -5.70 5.90 5.49
C ASP A 31 -7.17 5.68 5.09
N HIS A 32 -8.01 6.67 5.40
CA HIS A 32 -9.32 6.74 4.76
C HIS A 32 -9.15 7.13 3.29
N LEU A 33 -10.04 6.66 2.40
CA LEU A 33 -10.10 7.18 1.03
C LEU A 33 -10.93 8.46 1.00
N VAL A 34 -10.25 9.59 0.84
CA VAL A 34 -10.82 10.92 0.61
C VAL A 34 -10.05 11.58 -0.53
N GLU A 35 -10.39 12.81 -0.91
CA GLU A 35 -9.72 13.47 -2.03
C GLU A 35 -8.20 13.61 -1.81
N ASP A 36 -7.79 14.03 -0.62
CA ASP A 36 -6.38 14.23 -0.27
C ASP A 36 -5.55 12.94 -0.22
N THR A 37 -6.20 11.78 -0.09
CA THR A 37 -5.53 10.46 -0.01
C THR A 37 -5.77 9.60 -1.25
N ARG A 38 -6.50 10.11 -2.24
CA ARG A 38 -6.70 9.43 -3.51
C ARG A 38 -5.39 9.39 -4.29
N SER A 39 -4.94 8.19 -4.62
CA SER A 39 -3.63 7.97 -5.25
C SER A 39 -2.47 8.59 -4.45
N LEU A 40 -2.59 8.62 -3.12
CA LEU A 40 -1.53 9.07 -2.21
C LEU A 40 -0.20 8.36 -2.51
N VAL A 41 -0.26 7.07 -2.87
CA VAL A 41 0.90 6.32 -3.36
C VAL A 41 0.77 6.14 -4.87
N GLY A 42 1.43 7.02 -5.62
CA GLY A 42 1.52 7.03 -7.09
C GLY A 42 2.93 6.71 -7.59
N GLU A 43 3.22 7.10 -8.85
CA GLU A 43 4.53 6.82 -9.48
C GLU A 43 5.70 7.46 -8.70
N HIS A 44 5.53 8.68 -8.17
CA HIS A 44 6.56 9.36 -7.39
C HIS A 44 6.87 8.62 -6.10
N GLU A 45 5.85 8.28 -5.31
CA GLU A 45 6.00 7.61 -4.02
C GLU A 45 6.62 6.21 -4.20
N LEU A 46 6.13 5.45 -5.18
CA LEU A 46 6.71 4.13 -5.51
C LEU A 46 8.17 4.24 -5.93
N SER A 47 8.56 5.30 -6.62
CA SER A 47 9.97 5.54 -7.00
C SER A 47 10.87 5.98 -5.84
N ALA A 48 10.27 6.56 -4.79
CA ALA A 48 10.97 6.99 -3.58
C ALA A 48 11.21 5.83 -2.60
N MET A 49 10.43 4.74 -2.72
CA MET A 49 10.64 3.51 -1.95
C MET A 49 11.97 2.84 -2.33
N LYS A 50 12.49 2.02 -1.41
CA LYS A 50 13.59 1.10 -1.77
C LYS A 50 13.07 0.08 -2.79
N ASP A 51 13.92 -0.28 -3.75
CA ASP A 51 13.60 -1.34 -4.74
C ASP A 51 13.29 -2.69 -4.07
N SER A 52 13.78 -2.93 -2.85
CA SER A 52 13.50 -4.12 -2.05
C SER A 52 12.30 -4.00 -1.11
N ALA A 53 11.67 -2.82 -1.01
CA ALA A 53 10.61 -2.59 -0.04
C ALA A 53 9.29 -3.24 -0.46
N PHE A 54 8.44 -3.58 0.51
CA PHE A 54 7.10 -4.11 0.26
C PHE A 54 6.02 -3.09 0.60
N LEU A 55 4.98 -2.99 -0.24
CA LEU A 55 3.79 -2.18 0.02
C LEU A 55 2.62 -3.05 0.48
N VAL A 56 1.96 -2.68 1.57
CA VAL A 56 0.77 -3.36 2.09
C VAL A 56 -0.40 -2.38 2.14
N ASN A 57 -1.50 -2.71 1.46
CA ASN A 57 -2.73 -1.93 1.52
C ASN A 57 -3.91 -2.79 2.00
N CYS A 58 -4.23 -2.63 3.29
CA CYS A 58 -5.46 -3.14 3.89
C CYS A 58 -6.43 -2.01 4.25
N ALA A 59 -6.20 -0.81 3.71
CA ALA A 59 -6.99 0.37 4.01
C ALA A 59 -8.19 0.47 3.06
N ARG A 60 -7.99 1.00 1.85
CA ARG A 60 -9.01 1.14 0.81
C ARG A 60 -8.37 1.08 -0.57
N GLY A 61 -9.12 0.55 -1.54
CA GLY A 61 -8.78 0.70 -2.95
C GLY A 61 -8.68 2.17 -3.35
N GLY A 62 -7.78 2.51 -4.26
CA GLY A 62 -7.58 3.87 -4.75
C GLY A 62 -6.76 4.80 -3.85
N VAL A 63 -6.29 4.36 -2.67
CA VAL A 63 -5.21 5.04 -1.94
C VAL A 63 -3.87 4.83 -2.66
N VAL A 64 -3.68 3.63 -3.21
CA VAL A 64 -2.60 3.31 -4.14
C VAL A 64 -3.14 3.46 -5.56
N ASN A 65 -2.37 4.09 -6.44
CA ASN A 65 -2.63 4.03 -7.88
C ASN A 65 -2.18 2.65 -8.40
N GLU A 66 -3.13 1.76 -8.68
CA GLU A 66 -2.79 0.36 -9.01
C GLU A 66 -2.03 0.23 -10.32
N ARG A 67 -2.30 1.11 -11.29
CA ARG A 67 -1.55 1.13 -12.55
C ARG A 67 -0.08 1.49 -12.31
N ALA A 68 0.18 2.48 -11.46
CA ALA A 68 1.55 2.86 -11.08
C ALA A 68 2.24 1.71 -10.32
N LEU A 69 1.52 1.04 -9.42
CA LEU A 69 2.05 -0.10 -8.68
C LEU A 69 2.41 -1.27 -9.61
N LEU A 70 1.54 -1.63 -10.54
CA LEU A 70 1.81 -2.68 -11.51
C LEU A 70 3.07 -2.36 -12.34
N LYS A 71 3.19 -1.14 -12.83
CA LYS A 71 4.39 -0.68 -13.55
C LYS A 71 5.64 -0.78 -12.68
N ALA A 72 5.58 -0.34 -11.41
CA ALA A 72 6.71 -0.45 -10.50
C ALA A 72 7.13 -1.90 -10.22
N LEU A 73 6.16 -2.83 -10.14
CA LEU A 73 6.41 -4.26 -10.00
C LEU A 73 7.07 -4.85 -11.27
N GLU A 74 6.58 -4.48 -12.45
CA GLU A 74 7.14 -4.88 -13.75
C GLU A 74 8.59 -4.37 -13.92
N GLU A 75 8.86 -3.14 -13.50
CA GLU A 75 10.18 -2.50 -13.55
C GLU A 75 11.10 -2.92 -12.38
N LYS A 76 10.61 -3.73 -11.43
CA LYS A 76 11.32 -4.15 -10.20
C LYS A 76 11.81 -2.98 -9.35
N ARG A 77 11.01 -1.93 -9.29
CA ARG A 77 11.21 -0.73 -8.45
C ARG A 77 10.60 -0.88 -7.05
N VAL A 78 9.90 -1.98 -6.80
CA VAL A 78 9.37 -2.37 -5.50
C VAL A 78 9.53 -3.88 -5.33
N GLY A 79 9.83 -4.31 -4.11
CA GLY A 79 10.12 -5.70 -3.76
C GLY A 79 8.90 -6.60 -3.79
N GLY A 80 7.70 -6.03 -3.69
CA GLY A 80 6.42 -6.74 -3.77
C GLY A 80 5.26 -5.94 -3.19
N ALA A 81 4.07 -6.51 -3.24
CA ALA A 81 2.88 -5.88 -2.68
C ALA A 81 1.86 -6.86 -2.11
N ALA A 82 1.13 -6.45 -1.08
CA ALA A 82 -0.04 -7.15 -0.56
C ALA A 82 -1.25 -6.22 -0.57
N LEU A 83 -2.30 -6.58 -1.31
CA LEU A 83 -3.51 -5.79 -1.48
C LEU A 83 -4.71 -6.57 -0.95
N ASP A 84 -5.29 -6.15 0.16
CA ASP A 84 -6.58 -6.69 0.62
C ASP A 84 -7.76 -5.91 0.02
N THR A 85 -7.54 -4.64 -0.32
CA THR A 85 -8.53 -3.78 -0.98
C THR A 85 -8.04 -3.37 -2.36
N THR A 86 -8.95 -3.28 -3.33
CA THR A 86 -8.62 -2.93 -4.73
C THR A 86 -9.51 -1.79 -5.26
N GLU A 87 -9.06 -1.04 -6.26
CA GLU A 87 -9.80 0.08 -6.88
C GLU A 87 -11.17 -0.37 -7.41
N THR A 88 -11.21 -1.57 -8.00
CA THR A 88 -12.45 -2.25 -8.40
C THR A 88 -12.70 -3.45 -7.51
N GLU A 89 -13.81 -3.45 -6.79
CA GLU A 89 -14.23 -4.56 -5.93
C GLU A 89 -15.59 -5.11 -6.39
N PRO A 90 -15.74 -6.45 -6.53
CA PRO A 90 -14.73 -7.48 -6.25
C PRO A 90 -13.59 -7.51 -7.30
N PRO A 91 -12.38 -7.98 -6.92
CA PRO A 91 -11.27 -8.06 -7.86
C PRO A 91 -11.58 -9.07 -8.97
N THR A 92 -11.33 -8.67 -10.22
CA THR A 92 -11.51 -9.53 -11.41
C THR A 92 -10.19 -9.87 -12.08
N LEU A 93 -10.13 -11.00 -12.80
CA LEU A 93 -8.96 -11.37 -13.61
C LEU A 93 -8.69 -10.40 -14.76
N VAL A 94 -9.72 -9.72 -15.27
CA VAL A 94 -9.56 -8.74 -16.36
C VAL A 94 -8.78 -7.51 -15.87
N VAL A 95 -9.07 -7.05 -14.65
CA VAL A 95 -8.42 -5.87 -14.07
C VAL A 95 -7.12 -6.23 -13.35
N HIS A 96 -7.12 -7.26 -12.50
CA HIS A 96 -6.01 -7.57 -11.60
C HIS A 96 -5.20 -8.80 -12.01
N GLY A 97 -5.55 -9.48 -13.09
CA GLY A 97 -4.84 -10.70 -13.52
C GLY A 97 -3.38 -10.48 -13.85
N ALA A 98 -2.97 -9.24 -14.18
CA ALA A 98 -1.57 -8.90 -14.40
C ALA A 98 -0.74 -8.99 -13.11
N PHE A 99 -1.28 -8.56 -11.96
CA PHE A 99 -0.62 -8.68 -10.67
C PHE A 99 -0.32 -10.14 -10.30
N LEU A 100 -1.20 -11.08 -10.68
CA LEU A 100 -1.03 -12.51 -10.38
C LEU A 100 0.13 -13.18 -11.15
N LYS A 101 0.79 -12.47 -12.07
CA LYS A 101 2.01 -12.93 -12.74
C LYS A 101 3.27 -12.69 -11.90
N HIS A 102 3.14 -11.96 -10.79
CA HIS A 102 4.24 -11.61 -9.91
C HIS A 102 4.19 -12.49 -8.65
N ASP A 103 5.17 -13.38 -8.47
CA ASP A 103 5.25 -14.28 -7.31
C ASP A 103 5.37 -13.53 -5.97
N ASN A 104 5.77 -12.26 -6.03
CA ASN A 104 5.92 -11.33 -4.91
C ASN A 104 4.68 -10.44 -4.69
N VAL A 105 3.51 -10.85 -5.20
CA VAL A 105 2.24 -10.14 -4.99
C VAL A 105 1.19 -11.04 -4.36
N ILE A 106 0.50 -10.52 -3.35
CA ILE A 106 -0.67 -11.14 -2.72
C ILE A 106 -1.88 -10.24 -2.94
N ILE A 107 -3.00 -10.82 -3.38
CA ILE A 107 -4.30 -10.15 -3.40
C ILE A 107 -5.31 -11.01 -2.64
N THR A 108 -6.02 -10.39 -1.69
CA THR A 108 -7.12 -11.01 -0.96
C THR A 108 -8.44 -10.27 -1.23
N ALA A 109 -9.57 -10.95 -1.05
CA ALA A 109 -10.88 -10.43 -1.46
C ALA A 109 -11.54 -9.55 -0.38
N HIS A 110 -10.84 -8.52 0.09
CA HIS A 110 -11.30 -7.60 1.13
C HIS A 110 -11.76 -8.33 2.40
N ILE A 111 -10.88 -9.17 2.93
CA ILE A 111 -11.14 -10.04 4.08
C ILE A 111 -10.32 -9.65 5.32
N GLY A 112 -9.60 -8.53 5.31
CA GLY A 112 -8.82 -8.06 6.46
C GLY A 112 -9.67 -7.81 7.70
N GLY A 113 -10.95 -7.47 7.51
CA GLY A 113 -11.95 -7.39 8.58
C GLY A 113 -12.85 -8.63 8.73
N SER A 114 -12.73 -9.65 7.88
CA SER A 114 -13.60 -10.83 7.92
C SER A 114 -13.11 -11.84 8.98
N THR A 115 -13.24 -11.48 10.25
CA THR A 115 -12.91 -12.33 11.41
C THR A 115 -14.17 -12.83 12.11
N LYS A 116 -14.04 -13.72 13.11
CA LYS A 116 -15.20 -14.27 13.83
C LYS A 116 -15.82 -13.27 14.81
N GLU A 117 -15.06 -12.26 15.19
CA GLU A 117 -15.39 -11.27 16.21
C GLU A 117 -16.21 -10.09 15.66
N ASN A 118 -16.24 -9.92 14.33
CA ASN A 118 -17.01 -8.89 13.64
C ASN A 118 -18.44 -9.33 13.30
#